data_AF-A0AAW2M9J0-F1
#
_entry.id   AF-A0AAW2M9J0-F1
#
_cell.length_a   1.000
_cell.length_b   1.000
_cell.length_c   1.000
_cell.angle_alpha   90.00
_cell.angle_beta   90.00
_cell.angle_gamma   90.00
#
_symmetry.space_group_name_H-M   'P 1'
#
loop_
_entity.id
_entity.type
_entity.pdbx_description
1 polymer ?
#
loop_
_entity_poly.entity_id
_entity_poly.type
_entity_poly.pdbx_seq_one_letter_code
_entity_poly.pdbx_strand_id
1 'polypeptide(L)' 'MKSVFAAPEKKHRLPSAYNRFMKEEIQRIKAADPEIPHREAFSAAAKNWARYIPNTPQGSASTSGSNNA' A
#
# COMPACT_ATOMS: atom_id res chain seq x y z
N MET A 1 -24.87 36.78 -11.09
CA MET A 1 -23.55 36.29 -11.53
C MET A 1 -23.42 34.84 -11.09
N LYS A 2 -23.14 33.90 -12.00
CA LYS A 2 -23.09 32.46 -11.75
C LYS A 2 -21.77 32.06 -11.07
N SER A 3 -21.88 31.41 -9.91
CA SER A 3 -20.78 30.99 -9.03
C SER A 3 -19.81 30.04 -9.72
N VAL A 4 -18.53 30.44 -9.77
CA VAL A 4 -17.43 29.61 -10.25
C VAL A 4 -16.99 28.69 -9.11
N PHE A 5 -17.65 27.55 -8.96
CA PHE A 5 -17.05 26.40 -8.26
C PHE A 5 -16.01 25.78 -9.19
N ALA A 6 -14.83 26.40 -9.26
CA ALA A 6 -13.66 25.73 -9.82
C ALA A 6 -13.37 24.53 -8.90
N ALA A 7 -13.59 23.33 -9.42
CA ALA A 7 -13.30 22.07 -8.75
C ALA A 7 -11.88 22.11 -8.16
N PRO A 8 -11.69 21.72 -6.89
CA PRO A 8 -10.40 21.85 -6.21
C PRO A 8 -9.35 21.11 -7.01
N GLU A 9 -8.25 21.81 -7.29
CA GLU A 9 -7.04 21.30 -7.92
C GLU A 9 -6.74 19.89 -7.44
N LYS A 10 -7.17 18.91 -8.23
CA LYS A 10 -6.55 17.60 -8.25
C LYS A 10 -5.21 17.85 -8.92
N LYS A 11 -4.29 18.46 -8.15
CA LYS A 11 -2.87 18.39 -8.42
C LYS A 11 -2.67 16.96 -8.85
N HIS A 12 -2.10 16.82 -10.03
CA HIS A 12 -1.57 15.59 -10.59
C HIS A 12 -0.51 15.10 -9.58
N ARG A 13 -0.96 14.65 -8.40
CA ARG A 13 -0.12 14.16 -7.32
C ARG A 13 0.42 12.91 -7.96
N LEU A 14 1.69 12.98 -8.36
CA LEU A 14 2.53 11.82 -8.63
C LEU A 14 2.03 10.73 -7.69
N PRO A 15 1.61 9.54 -8.18
CA PRO A 15 1.08 8.52 -7.29
C PRO A 15 2.12 8.37 -6.19
N SER A 16 1.70 8.62 -4.94
CA SER A 16 2.59 8.59 -3.77
C SER A 16 3.46 7.34 -3.88
N ALA A 17 4.73 7.40 -3.50
CA ALA A 17 5.62 6.24 -3.55
C ALA A 17 4.96 4.99 -2.95
N TYR A 18 4.17 5.18 -1.89
CA TYR A 18 3.29 4.16 -1.31
C TYR A 18 2.28 3.57 -2.30
N ASN A 19 1.52 4.40 -3.01
CA ASN A 19 0.48 3.93 -3.95
C ASN A 19 1.07 3.20 -5.15
N ARG A 20 2.29 3.56 -5.58
CA ARG A 20 3.02 2.82 -6.63
C ARG A 20 3.45 1.46 -6.10
N PHE A 21 4.15 1.47 -4.96
CA PHE A 21 4.64 0.26 -4.31
C PHE A 21 3.51 -0.71 -3.99
N MET A 22 2.42 -0.26 -3.38
CA MET A 22 1.30 -1.14 -3.03
C MET A 22 0.70 -1.83 -4.25
N LYS A 23 0.57 -1.15 -5.40
CA LYS A 23 0.04 -1.78 -6.62
C LYS A 23 0.99 -2.87 -7.13
N GLU A 24 2.28 -2.55 -7.25
CA GLU A 24 3.30 -3.50 -7.73
C GLU A 24 3.46 -4.68 -6.76
N GLU A 25 3.48 -4.39 -5.46
CA GLU A 25 3.74 -5.37 -4.41
C GLU A 25 2.56 -6.34 -4.25
N ILE A 26 1.32 -5.86 -4.29
CA ILE A 26 0.11 -6.69 -4.31
C ILE A 26 0.06 -7.52 -5.59
N GLN A 27 0.38 -6.93 -6.75
CA GLN A 27 0.40 -7.67 -8.01
C GLN A 27 1.42 -8.80 -7.98
N ARG A 28 2.61 -8.56 -7.45
CA ARG A 28 3.65 -9.58 -7.29
C ARG A 28 3.21 -10.72 -6.36
N ILE A 29 2.53 -10.42 -5.25
CA ILE A 29 1.99 -11.46 -4.36
C ILE A 29 0.92 -12.29 -5.08
N LYS A 30 -0.03 -11.63 -5.75
CA LYS A 30 -1.07 -12.31 -6.54
C LYS A 30 -0.53 -13.07 -7.75
N ALA A 31 0.60 -12.65 -8.31
CA ALA A 31 1.27 -13.34 -9.41
C ALA A 31 2.04 -14.57 -8.92
N ALA A 32 2.59 -14.51 -7.70
CA ALA A 32 3.24 -15.65 -7.06
C ALA A 32 2.21 -16.69 -6.58
N ASP A 33 1.07 -16.24 -6.07
CA ASP A 33 -0.03 -17.09 -5.65
C ASP A 33 -1.39 -16.43 -6.02
N PRO A 34 -2.02 -16.86 -7.14
CA PRO A 34 -3.28 -16.29 -7.60
C PRO A 34 -4.48 -16.69 -6.73
N GLU A 35 -4.34 -17.65 -5.82
CA GLU A 35 -5.38 -18.06 -4.87
C GLU A 35 -5.44 -17.13 -3.66
N ILE A 36 -4.38 -16.35 -3.39
CA ILE A 36 -4.35 -15.41 -2.26
C ILE A 36 -5.42 -14.30 -2.42
N PRO A 37 -6.30 -14.11 -1.42
CA PRO A 37 -7.28 -13.04 -1.45
C PRO A 37 -6.60 -11.67 -1.32
N HIS A 38 -7.19 -10.65 -1.96
CA HIS A 38 -6.64 -9.29 -1.96
C HIS A 38 -6.32 -8.74 -0.56
N ARG A 39 -7.11 -9.13 0.45
CA ARG A 39 -6.91 -8.73 1.86
C ARG A 39 -5.56 -9.19 2.40
N GLU A 40 -5.15 -10.41 2.10
CA GLU A 40 -3.86 -10.95 2.56
C GLU A 40 -2.71 -10.37 1.75
N ALA A 41 -2.86 -10.31 0.42
CA ALA A 41 -1.87 -9.67 -0.44
C ALA A 41 -1.63 -8.20 -0.06
N PHE A 42 -2.68 -7.45 0.27
CA PHE A 42 -2.57 -6.07 0.74
C PHE A 42 -1.86 -5.97 2.09
N SER A 43 -2.18 -6.85 3.03
CA SER A 43 -1.56 -6.85 4.38
C SER A 43 -0.06 -7.16 4.30
N ALA A 44 0.32 -8.15 3.48
CA ALA A 44 1.72 -8.47 3.22
C ALA A 44 2.45 -7.32 2.50
N ALA A 45 1.82 -6.71 1.50
CA ALA A 45 2.38 -5.54 0.81
C ALA A 45 2.60 -4.34 1.76
N ALA A 46 1.64 -4.05 2.64
CA ALA A 46 1.75 -2.98 3.63
C ALA A 46 2.90 -3.24 4.63
N LYS A 47 3.08 -4.49 5.05
CA LYS A 47 4.21 -4.90 5.92
C LYS A 47 5.55 -4.71 5.22
N ASN A 48 5.64 -5.02 3.93
CA ASN A 48 6.86 -4.78 3.14
C ASN A 48 7.10 -3.28 2.89
N TRP A 49 6.05 -2.48 2.70
CA TRP A 49 6.19 -1.03 2.58
C TRP A 49 6.82 -0.42 3.83
N ALA A 50 6.38 -0.84 5.02
CA ALA A 50 6.97 -0.37 6.28
C ALA A 50 8.46 -0.70 6.41
N ARG A 51 8.95 -1.77 5.77
CA ARG A 51 10.38 -2.12 5.70
C ARG A 51 11.16 -1.28 4.68
N TYR A 52 10.48 -0.77 3.66
CA TYR A 52 11.10 -0.03 2.54
C TYR A 52 11.30 1.45 2.83
N ILE A 53 10.65 2.01 3.86
CA ILE A 53 10.82 3.42 4.24
C ILE A 53 12.18 3.61 4.96
N PRO A 54 13.13 4.38 4.39
CA PRO A 54 14.50 4.51 4.93
C PRO A 54 14.61 5.32 6.22
N ASN A 55 13.50 5.83 6.77
CA ASN A 55 13.48 6.71 7.93
C ASN A 55 12.66 6.18 9.11
N THR A 56 12.30 4.89 9.12
CA THR A 56 11.68 4.28 10.29
C THR A 56 12.78 3.78 11.22
N PRO A 57 12.97 4.34 12.44
CA PRO A 57 13.84 3.72 13.42
C PRO A 57 13.29 2.32 13.68
N GLN A 58 14.12 1.33 13.39
CA GLN A 58 13.84 -0.09 13.51
C GLN A 58 13.52 -0.45 14.96
N GLY A 59 12.27 -0.23 15.36
CA GLY A 59 11.73 -0.57 16.66
C GLY A 59 10.30 -1.02 16.48
N SER A 60 10.09 -2.34 16.59
CA SER A 60 8.78 -2.95 16.85
C SER A 60 7.84 -3.10 15.64
N ALA A 61 8.17 -4.00 14.70
CA ALA A 61 7.16 -4.69 13.88
C ALA A 61 7.37 -6.21 13.88
N SER A 62 7.64 -6.75 15.08
CA SER A 62 7.37 -8.15 15.39
C SER A 62 5.88 -8.31 15.68
N THR A 63 5.06 -8.34 14.64
CA THR A 63 3.80 -9.09 14.71
C THR A 63 3.99 -10.32 13.85
N SER A 64 4.60 -11.32 14.48
CA SER A 64 4.26 -12.71 14.29
C SER A 64 2.74 -12.83 14.49
N GLY A 65 2.05 -13.14 13.41
CA GLY A 65 0.65 -13.54 13.42
C GLY A 65 0.53 -14.80 12.59
N SER A 66 1.28 -15.83 13.00
CA SER A 66 0.97 -17.20 12.60
C SER A 66 -0.43 -17.56 13.09
N ASN A 67 -1.10 -18.37 12.26
CA ASN A 67 -2.27 -19.20 12.56
C ASN A 67 -3.63 -18.51 12.40
N ASN A 68 -4.41 -19.00 11.43
CA ASN A 68 -5.57 -19.80 11.83
C ASN A 68 -5.84 -20.91 10.82
N ALA A 69 -6.24 -22.06 11.36
CA ALA A 69 -6.67 -23.27 10.66
C ALA A 69 -8.03 -23.10 9.97
#